data_AF-A0A519K3W9-F1
#
_entry.id   AF-A0A519K3W9-F1
#
_cell.length_a   1.000
_cell.length_b   1.000
_cell.length_c   1.000
_cell.angle_alpha   90.00
_cell.angle_beta   90.00
_cell.angle_gamma   90.00
#
_symmetry.space_group_name_H-M   'P 1'
#
loop_
_entity.id
_entity.type
_entity.pdbx_description
1 polymer ?
#
loop_
_entity_poly.entity_id
_entity_poly.type
_entity_poly.pdbx_seq_one_letter_code
_entity_poly.pdbx_strand_id
1 'polypeptide(L)'
;MSDKILQNIITDVLRMYLSYDDDFIEFLLQNPNFVDKQRIETIEHLEVIIYPDDHNPPHFHIKSKDLKIDAKFLIENGELYKGTISSKDLKKVKAFYH
;
A
#
# COMPACT_ATOMS: atom_id res chain seq x y z
N MET A 1 3.65 9.56 16.22
CA MET A 1 2.66 8.49 15.96
C MET A 1 2.73 8.06 14.49
N SER A 2 2.86 9.00 13.55
CA SER A 2 3.20 8.79 12.13
C SER A 2 4.38 7.86 11.86
N ASP A 3 5.50 8.06 12.56
CA ASP A 3 6.77 7.37 12.26
C ASP A 3 6.68 5.85 12.38
N LYS A 4 5.86 5.35 13.32
CA LYS A 4 5.73 3.91 13.59
C LYS A 4 4.91 3.20 12.51
N ILE A 5 3.93 3.89 11.93
CA ILE A 5 3.07 3.37 10.87
C ILE A 5 3.89 3.22 9.58
N LEU A 6 4.61 4.28 9.23
CA LEU A 6 5.50 4.28 8.07
C LEU A 6 6.59 3.21 8.21
N GLN A 7 7.18 3.10 9.40
CA GLN A 7 8.19 2.08 9.68
C GLN A 7 7.65 0.66 9.50
N ASN A 8 6.44 0.37 9.96
CA ASN A 8 5.83 -0.96 9.82
C ASN A 8 5.57 -1.31 8.34
N ILE A 9 4.95 -0.38 7.58
CA ILE A 9 4.68 -0.58 6.15
C ILE A 9 5.98 -0.82 5.38
N ILE A 10 7.01 0.00 5.60
CA ILE A 10 8.31 -0.16 4.92
C ILE A 10 8.95 -1.49 5.32
N THR A 11 8.87 -1.88 6.59
CA THR A 11 9.46 -3.13 7.07
C THR A 11 8.83 -4.34 6.40
N ASP A 12 7.52 -4.37 6.25
CA ASP A 12 6.81 -5.50 5.65
C ASP A 12 7.08 -5.60 4.14
N VAL A 13 7.13 -4.45 3.44
CA VAL A 13 7.52 -4.39 2.02
C VAL A 13 8.95 -4.88 1.81
N LEU A 14 9.89 -4.43 2.64
CA LEU A 14 11.29 -4.86 2.56
C LEU A 14 11.44 -6.35 2.89
N ARG A 15 10.73 -6.85 3.90
CA ARG A 15 10.75 -8.28 4.23
C ARG A 15 10.25 -9.15 3.09
N MET A 16 9.14 -8.76 2.46
CA MET A 16 8.62 -9.47 1.29
C MET A 16 9.68 -9.48 0.17
N TYR A 17 10.23 -8.33 -0.19
CA TYR A 17 11.22 -8.23 -1.27
C TYR A 17 12.52 -9.00 -0.98
N LEU A 18 13.02 -8.92 0.25
CA LEU A 18 14.24 -9.60 0.68
C LEU A 18 14.06 -11.11 0.92
N SER A 19 12.82 -11.59 0.92
CA SER A 19 12.49 -13.02 1.04
C SER A 19 12.43 -13.76 -0.30
N TYR A 20 12.51 -13.05 -1.42
CA TYR A 20 12.55 -13.66 -2.74
C TYR A 20 13.86 -14.43 -2.96
N ASP A 21 13.77 -15.58 -3.61
CA ASP A 21 14.94 -16.37 -4.01
C ASP A 21 15.64 -15.77 -5.23
N ASP A 22 16.88 -16.20 -5.48
CA ASP A 22 17.75 -15.67 -6.52
C ASP A 22 17.11 -15.80 -7.93
N ASP A 23 16.41 -16.91 -8.18
CA ASP A 23 15.73 -17.17 -9.46
C ASP A 23 14.59 -16.15 -9.71
N PHE A 24 13.81 -15.85 -8.67
CA PHE A 24 12.76 -14.85 -8.74
C PHE A 24 13.33 -13.44 -8.86
N ILE A 25 14.44 -13.13 -8.16
CA ILE A 25 15.13 -11.84 -8.29
C ILE A 25 15.63 -11.61 -9.72
N GLU A 26 16.28 -12.61 -10.34
CA GLU A 26 16.73 -12.54 -11.74
C GLU A 26 15.56 -12.32 -12.70
N PHE A 27 14.45 -13.02 -12.45
CA PHE A 27 13.22 -12.83 -13.20
C PHE A 27 12.68 -11.38 -13.06
N LEU A 28 12.72 -10.77 -11.87
CA LEU A 28 12.27 -9.39 -11.64
C LEU A 28 13.19 -8.35 -12.27
N LEU A 29 14.49 -8.60 -12.34
CA LEU A 29 15.44 -7.71 -13.02
C LEU A 29 15.14 -7.63 -14.53
N GLN A 30 14.68 -8.73 -15.12
CA GLN A 30 14.28 -8.81 -16.52
C GLN A 30 12.83 -8.35 -16.75
N ASN A 31 11.98 -8.45 -15.72
CA ASN A 31 10.56 -8.10 -15.76
C ASN A 31 10.21 -7.10 -14.64
N PRO A 32 10.72 -5.86 -14.70
CA PRO A 32 10.63 -4.89 -13.58
C PRO A 32 9.21 -4.47 -13.18
N ASN A 33 8.21 -4.81 -14.00
CA ASN A 33 6.78 -4.54 -13.81
C ASN A 33 5.97 -5.78 -13.37
N PHE A 34 6.61 -6.94 -13.17
CA PHE A 34 5.89 -8.19 -12.89
C PHE A 34 5.44 -8.32 -11.43
N VAL A 35 6.33 -8.01 -10.49
CA VAL A 35 5.87 -7.78 -9.12
C VAL A 35 5.18 -6.43 -9.14
N ASP A 36 3.91 -6.43 -8.74
CA ASP A 36 3.24 -5.22 -8.30
C ASP A 36 4.03 -4.70 -7.10
N LYS A 37 5.09 -3.92 -7.36
CA LYS A 37 5.75 -3.02 -6.40
C LYS A 37 4.75 -2.05 -5.77
N GLN A 38 3.56 -2.06 -6.34
CA GLN A 38 2.35 -1.35 -6.00
C GLN A 38 1.60 -2.03 -4.86
N ARG A 39 1.29 -3.33 -4.90
CA ARG A 39 0.42 -3.97 -3.90
C ARG A 39 1.21 -4.39 -2.67
N ILE A 40 0.90 -3.78 -1.53
CA ILE A 40 1.55 -4.06 -0.26
C ILE A 40 0.88 -5.23 0.45
N GLU A 41 -0.45 -5.23 0.50
CA GLU A 41 -1.22 -6.23 1.27
C GLU A 41 -2.71 -6.21 0.83
N THR A 42 -3.45 -7.25 1.19
CA THR A 42 -4.92 -7.27 1.13
C THR A 42 -5.54 -7.35 2.52
N ILE A 43 -6.40 -6.40 2.87
CA ILE A 43 -7.18 -6.39 4.11
C ILE A 43 -8.63 -6.69 3.76
N GLU A 44 -9.08 -7.92 4.01
CA GLU A 44 -10.41 -8.40 3.60
C GLU A 44 -10.63 -8.26 2.08
N HIS A 45 -11.38 -7.25 1.65
CA HIS A 45 -11.70 -6.97 0.25
C HIS A 45 -11.03 -5.68 -0.26
N LEU A 46 -10.12 -5.11 0.54
CA LEU A 46 -9.42 -3.86 0.27
C LEU A 46 -7.96 -4.12 -0.07
N GLU A 47 -7.49 -3.50 -1.14
CA GLU A 47 -6.11 -3.63 -1.61
C GLU A 47 -5.34 -2.35 -1.25
N VAL A 48 -4.22 -2.50 -0.55
CA VAL A 48 -3.32 -1.40 -0.19
C VAL A 48 -2.24 -1.28 -1.26
N ILE A 49 -2.16 -0.12 -1.91
CA ILE A 49 -1.32 0.08 -3.09
C ILE A 49 -0.43 1.33 -2.99
N ILE A 50 0.87 1.25 -3.28
CA ILE A 50 1.86 2.34 -3.33
C ILE A 50 2.48 2.43 -4.73
N TYR A 51 2.06 3.38 -5.56
CA TYR A 51 2.57 3.53 -6.93
C TYR A 51 3.92 4.26 -6.98
N PRO A 52 5.02 3.65 -7.45
CA PRO A 52 6.36 4.25 -7.43
C PRO A 52 6.46 5.65 -8.06
N ASP A 53 5.60 5.93 -9.05
CA ASP A 53 5.65 7.15 -9.87
C ASP A 53 4.56 8.20 -9.51
N ASP A 54 3.67 7.94 -8.55
CA ASP A 54 2.55 8.84 -8.18
C ASP A 54 2.60 9.22 -6.68
N HIS A 55 3.55 10.09 -6.32
CA HIS A 55 3.88 10.39 -4.92
C HIS A 55 4.08 11.88 -4.61
N ASN A 56 3.47 12.80 -5.37
CA ASN A 56 3.46 14.21 -4.98
C ASN A 56 2.03 14.71 -4.70
N PRO A 57 1.61 14.82 -3.41
CA PRO A 57 2.34 14.47 -2.18
C PRO A 57 2.43 12.94 -1.96
N PRO A 58 3.35 12.42 -1.10
CA PRO A 58 3.48 10.98 -0.86
C PRO A 58 2.19 10.39 -0.30
N HIS A 59 1.60 9.42 -1.02
CA HIS A 59 0.34 8.81 -0.65
C HIS A 59 0.27 7.33 -1.03
N PHE A 60 -0.57 6.57 -0.32
CA PHE A 60 -0.97 5.21 -0.69
C PHE A 60 -2.46 5.17 -1.03
N HIS A 61 -2.85 4.18 -1.81
CA HIS A 61 -4.21 3.97 -2.27
C HIS A 61 -4.86 2.82 -1.52
N ILE A 62 -6.15 2.96 -1.27
CA ILE A 62 -7.04 1.89 -0.83
C ILE A 62 -8.18 1.80 -1.83
N LYS A 63 -8.30 0.63 -2.46
CA LYS A 63 -9.34 0.38 -3.47
C LYS A 63 -10.13 -0.89 -3.16
N SER A 64 -11.42 -0.87 -3.47
CA SER A 64 -12.24 -2.08 -3.54
C SER A 64 -12.27 -2.62 -4.98
N LYS A 65 -12.45 -3.94 -5.13
CA LYS A 65 -12.55 -4.59 -6.45
C LYS A 65 -13.70 -4.06 -7.31
N ASP A 66 -14.77 -3.58 -6.68
CA ASP A 66 -15.92 -2.97 -7.37
C ASP A 66 -15.77 -1.45 -7.61
N LEU A 67 -14.60 -0.89 -7.28
CA LEU A 67 -14.21 0.52 -7.45
C LEU A 67 -15.15 1.53 -6.76
N LYS A 68 -16.05 1.08 -5.88
CA LYS A 68 -16.85 1.97 -5.04
C LYS A 68 -16.02 2.66 -3.97
N ILE A 69 -14.89 2.05 -3.61
CA ILE A 69 -13.86 2.65 -2.76
C ILE A 69 -12.64 2.89 -3.64
N ASP A 70 -12.26 4.15 -3.76
CA ASP A 70 -10.98 4.60 -4.29
C ASP A 70 -10.56 5.82 -3.49
N ALA A 71 -9.70 5.59 -2.51
CA ALA A 71 -9.25 6.60 -1.56
C ALA A 71 -7.73 6.63 -1.50
N LYS A 72 -7.19 7.85 -1.48
CA LYS A 72 -5.77 8.17 -1.34
C LYS A 72 -5.54 8.68 0.08
N PHE A 73 -4.53 8.15 0.75
CA PHE A 73 -4.15 8.53 2.11
C PHE A 73 -2.71 9.02 2.13
N LEU A 74 -2.46 10.12 2.83
CA LEU A 74 -1.10 10.65 2.98
C LEU A 74 -0.24 9.63 3.73
N ILE A 75 0.95 9.36 3.22
CA ILE A 75 1.91 8.48 3.89
C ILE A 75 2.39 9.11 5.22
N GLU A 76 2.52 10.44 5.26
CA GLU A 76 3.02 11.17 6.43
C GLU A 76 2.19 10.92 7.69
N ASN A 77 0.86 10.87 7.58
CA ASN A 77 -0.01 10.84 8.76
C ASN A 77 -1.22 9.91 8.63
N GLY A 78 -1.37 9.20 7.51
CA GLY A 78 -2.51 8.30 7.25
C GLY A 78 -3.84 9.04 7.10
N GLU A 79 -3.84 10.37 6.92
CA GLU A 79 -5.05 11.14 6.69
C GLU A 79 -5.59 10.93 5.28
N LEU A 80 -6.92 10.95 5.15
CA LEU A 80 -7.57 10.88 3.84
C LEU A 80 -7.20 12.14 3.04
N TYR A 81 -6.45 11.94 1.96
CA TYR A 81 -6.02 12.99 1.06
C TYR A 81 -7.08 13.30 0.01
N LYS A 82 -7.63 12.26 -0.64
CA LYS A 82 -8.60 12.40 -1.73
C LYS A 82 -9.39 11.12 -1.93
N GLY A 83 -10.60 11.23 -2.50
CA GLY A 83 -11.37 10.08 -2.98
C GLY A 83 -12.56 9.74 -2.08
N THR A 84 -13.06 8.51 -2.22
CA THR A 84 -14.31 8.07 -1.59
C THR A 84 -14.09 6.79 -0.81
N ILE A 85 -14.51 6.80 0.46
CA ILE A 85 -14.49 5.65 1.37
C ILE A 85 -15.61 5.77 2.39
N SER A 86 -16.19 4.65 2.81
CA SER A 86 -17.22 4.63 3.86
C SER A 86 -16.62 4.87 5.24
N SER A 87 -17.40 5.43 6.17
CA SER A 87 -16.95 5.60 7.57
C SER A 87 -16.64 4.28 8.27
N LYS A 88 -17.25 3.17 7.83
CA LYS A 88 -17.01 1.81 8.36
C LYS A 88 -15.64 1.30 7.91
N ASP A 89 -15.33 1.43 6.62
CA ASP A 89 -14.06 0.97 6.06
C ASP A 89 -12.91 1.88 6.50
N LEU A 90 -13.14 3.19 6.60
CA LEU A 90 -12.18 4.13 7.17
C LEU A 90 -11.76 3.75 8.60
N LYS A 91 -12.69 3.24 9.42
CA LYS A 91 -12.36 2.74 10.77
C LYS A 91 -11.46 1.50 10.71
N LYS A 92 -11.67 0.58 9.77
CA LYS A 92 -10.82 -0.61 9.59
C LYS A 92 -9.42 -0.24 9.16
N VAL A 93 -9.32 0.70 8.21
CA VAL A 93 -8.04 1.25 7.74
C VAL A 93 -7.28 1.87 8.92
N LYS A 94 -7.94 2.75 9.69
CA LYS A 94 -7.33 3.34 10.88
C LYS A 94 -6.91 2.30 11.91
N ALA A 95 -7.71 1.25 12.13
CA ALA A 95 -7.41 0.17 13.06
C ALA A 95 -6.23 -0.71 12.61
N PHE A 96 -6.06 -0.92 11.31
CA PHE A 96 -4.93 -1.67 10.76
C PHE A 96 -3.59 -0.95 10.98
N TYR A 97 -3.61 0.37 10.92
CA TYR A 97 -2.41 1.19 11.08
C TYR A 97 -2.19 1.71 12.51
N HIS A 98 -3.07 1.45 13.48
CA HIS A 98 -2.92 1.87 14.88
C HIS A 98 -2.28 0.80 15.76
#